data_AF-A0A967CLR2-F1
#
_entry.id   AF-A0A967CLR2-F1
#
_cell.length_a   1.000
_cell.length_b   1.000
_cell.length_c   1.000
_cell.angle_alpha   90.00
_cell.angle_beta   90.00
_cell.angle_gamma   90.00
#
_symmetry.space_group_name_H-M   'P 1'
#
loop_
_entity.id
_entity.type
_entity.pdbx_description
1 polymer ?
#
loop_
_entity_poly.entity_id
_entity_poly.type
_entity_poly.pdbx_seq_one_letter_code
_entity_poly.pdbx_strand_id
1 'polypeptide(L)'
;MDKIVALAKRKGFIYPSSEIYGGINGCWDYGPLGNALKRNIKEAWWKDMVSGHNETLILDGAPKNFQMVGQDASIIMNQRVWEASGHVGGFSDPMTDCKETKSRYRADQLF
;
A
#
# COMPACT_ATOMS: atom_id res chain seq x y z
N MET A 1 12.49 -16.09 -0.93
CA MET A 1 11.17 -15.52 -0.60
C MET A 1 10.11 -16.61 -0.41
N ASP A 2 10.14 -17.66 -1.23
CA ASP A 2 9.10 -18.71 -1.34
C ASP A 2 8.71 -19.40 -0.03
N LYS A 3 9.67 -19.64 0.87
CA LYS A 3 9.40 -20.23 2.19
C LYS A 3 8.42 -19.38 3.03
N ILE A 4 8.55 -18.05 2.96
CA ILE A 4 7.69 -17.12 3.70
C ILE A 4 6.30 -17.08 3.06
N VAL A 5 6.24 -16.99 1.73
CA VAL A 5 4.98 -17.01 0.97
C VAL A 5 4.19 -18.29 1.26
N ALA A 6 4.86 -19.44 1.22
CA ALA A 6 4.24 -20.73 1.52
C ALA A 6 3.75 -20.81 2.98
N LEU A 7 4.48 -20.24 3.94
CA LEU A 7 4.04 -20.17 5.33
C LEU A 7 2.82 -19.25 5.48
N ALA A 8 2.85 -18.06 4.89
CA ALA A 8 1.78 -17.08 4.94
C ALA A 8 0.47 -17.64 4.39
N LYS A 9 0.53 -18.35 3.26
CA LYS A 9 -0.62 -19.07 2.69
C LYS A 9 -1.08 -20.20 3.62
N ARG A 10 -0.18 -21.10 4.03
CA ARG A 10 -0.53 -22.28 4.85
C ARG A 10 -1.09 -21.92 6.24
N LYS A 11 -0.69 -20.77 6.80
CA LYS A 11 -1.10 -20.33 8.14
C LYS A 11 -2.23 -19.30 8.11
N GLY A 12 -2.76 -18.95 6.95
CA GLY A 12 -3.89 -18.02 6.84
C GLY A 12 -3.54 -16.56 7.17
N PHE A 13 -2.38 -16.12 6.71
CA PHE A 13 -2.03 -14.70 6.68
C PHE A 13 -2.53 -14.03 5.40
N ILE A 14 -2.10 -14.50 4.24
CA ILE A 14 -2.37 -13.84 2.95
C ILE A 14 -2.67 -14.91 1.90
N TYR A 15 -3.67 -14.64 1.07
CA TYR A 15 -4.07 -15.45 -0.09
C TYR A 15 -4.09 -14.61 -1.37
N PRO A 16 -3.75 -15.17 -2.54
CA PRO A 16 -4.06 -14.55 -3.82
C PRO A 16 -5.56 -14.31 -3.92
N SER A 17 -5.97 -13.07 -4.25
CA SER A 17 -7.40 -12.77 -4.36
C SER A 17 -8.01 -13.51 -5.55
N SER A 18 -9.23 -14.03 -5.39
CA SER A 18 -9.94 -14.83 -6.41
C SER A 18 -9.17 -16.08 -6.90
N GLU A 19 -8.35 -16.70 -6.04
CA GLU A 19 -7.48 -17.85 -6.40
C GLU A 19 -8.22 -18.99 -7.14
N ILE A 20 -9.44 -19.34 -6.70
CA ILE A 20 -10.22 -20.44 -7.31
C ILE A 20 -10.69 -20.15 -8.76
N TYR A 21 -10.56 -18.90 -9.21
CA TYR A 21 -10.88 -18.45 -10.57
C TYR A 21 -9.64 -18.01 -11.35
N GLY A 22 -8.44 -18.39 -10.92
CA GLY A 22 -7.17 -18.05 -11.59
C GLY A 22 -6.46 -16.83 -11.02
N GLY A 23 -7.05 -16.16 -10.02
CA GLY A 23 -6.44 -15.05 -9.30
C GLY A 23 -6.44 -13.72 -10.06
N ILE A 24 -6.16 -12.64 -9.33
CA ILE A 24 -5.94 -11.30 -9.91
C ILE A 24 -4.57 -10.81 -9.45
N ASN A 25 -3.65 -10.66 -10.40
CA ASN A 25 -2.29 -10.17 -10.11
C ASN A 25 -2.36 -8.77 -9.47
N GLY A 26 -1.61 -8.59 -8.39
CA GLY A 26 -1.63 -7.33 -7.63
C GLY A 26 -2.72 -7.24 -6.56
N CYS A 27 -3.58 -8.26 -6.42
CA CYS A 27 -4.65 -8.29 -5.42
C CYS A 27 -4.50 -9.48 -4.46
N TRP A 28 -4.71 -9.23 -3.17
CA TRP A 28 -4.59 -10.23 -2.12
C TRP A 28 -5.65 -10.09 -1.04
N ASP A 29 -6.08 -11.22 -0.49
CA ASP A 29 -7.03 -11.30 0.61
C ASP A 29 -6.30 -11.65 1.91
N TYR A 30 -6.60 -10.91 2.98
CA TYR A 30 -6.03 -11.17 4.31
C TYR A 30 -6.86 -12.26 5.01
N GLY A 31 -6.21 -13.38 5.33
CA GLY A 31 -6.80 -14.45 6.15
C GLY A 31 -6.92 -14.06 7.63
N PRO A 32 -7.43 -14.95 8.50
CA PRO A 32 -7.72 -14.63 9.89
C PRO A 32 -6.51 -14.06 10.67
N LEU A 33 -5.33 -14.71 10.57
CA LEU A 33 -4.13 -14.25 11.25
C LEU A 33 -3.55 -12.98 10.61
N GLY A 34 -3.66 -12.87 9.28
CA GLY A 34 -3.20 -11.68 8.55
C GLY A 34 -4.03 -10.45 8.86
N ASN A 35 -5.36 -10.61 8.98
CA ASN A 35 -6.25 -9.53 9.36
C ASN A 35 -5.97 -9.05 10.79
N ALA A 36 -5.79 -9.98 11.74
CA ALA A 36 -5.41 -9.66 13.11
C ALA A 36 -4.06 -8.93 13.17
N LEU A 37 -3.05 -9.43 12.45
CA LEU A 37 -1.74 -8.77 12.37
C LEU A 37 -1.83 -7.38 11.76
N LYS A 38 -2.52 -7.22 10.62
CA LYS A 38 -2.72 -5.93 9.95
C LYS A 38 -3.40 -4.93 10.87
N ARG A 39 -4.43 -5.36 11.61
CA ARG A 39 -5.10 -4.51 12.60
C ARG A 39 -4.14 -4.09 13.70
N ASN A 40 -3.41 -5.03 14.31
CA ASN A 40 -2.47 -4.72 15.39
C ASN A 40 -1.39 -3.71 14.96
N ILE A 41 -0.88 -3.84 13.73
CA ILE A 41 0.09 -2.88 13.19
C ILE A 41 -0.54 -1.49 13.00
N LYS A 42 -1.75 -1.42 12.44
CA LYS A 42 -2.49 -0.15 12.28
C LYS A 42 -2.74 0.54 13.62
N GLU A 43 -3.19 -0.21 14.64
CA GLU A 43 -3.45 0.33 15.97
C GLU A 43 -2.16 0.79 16.67
N ALA A 44 -1.08 0.02 16.54
CA ALA A 44 0.22 0.41 17.10
C ALA A 44 0.72 1.72 16.47
N TRP A 45 0.63 1.83 15.14
CA TRP A 45 1.01 3.05 14.43
C TRP A 45 0.13 4.24 14.82
N TRP A 46 -1.19 4.05 14.89
CA TRP A 46 -2.13 5.11 15.27
C TRP A 46 -1.86 5.61 16.70
N LYS A 47 -1.59 4.67 17.61
CA LYS A 47 -1.24 4.99 18.98
C LYS A 47 0.04 5.81 19.06
N ASP A 48 1.06 5.42 18.32
CA ASP A 48 2.36 6.09 18.34
C ASP A 48 2.30 7.48 17.70
N MET A 49 1.71 7.57 16.50
CA MET A 49 1.77 8.75 15.65
C MET A 49 0.64 9.75 15.87
N VAL A 50 -0.52 9.31 16.37
CA VAL A 50 -1.71 10.17 16.46
C VAL A 50 -2.14 10.35 17.90
N SER A 51 -2.61 9.29 18.58
CA SER A 51 -3.19 9.46 19.92
C SER A 51 -2.16 9.63 21.04
N GLY A 52 -0.94 9.13 20.85
CA GLY A 52 0.19 9.30 21.76
C GLY A 52 1.11 10.47 21.41
N HIS A 53 0.85 11.16 20.29
CA HIS A 53 1.68 12.27 19.83
C HIS A 53 1.59 13.46 20.80
N ASN A 54 2.75 14.01 21.17
CA ASN A 54 2.82 15.20 22.00
C ASN A 54 3.15 16.43 21.14
N GLU A 55 2.15 17.26 20.89
CA GLU A 55 2.25 18.47 20.08
C GLU A 55 3.16 19.57 20.64
N THR A 56 3.60 19.45 21.90
CA THR A 56 4.54 20.39 22.53
C THR A 56 6.00 19.97 22.35
N LEU A 57 6.26 18.73 21.96
CA LEU A 57 7.62 18.24 21.72
C LEU A 57 8.07 18.59 20.30
N ILE A 58 9.36 18.90 20.17
CA ILE A 58 10.05 19.01 18.90
C ILE A 58 10.90 17.73 18.77
N LEU A 59 10.57 16.88 17.80
CA LEU A 59 11.32 15.65 17.55
C LEU A 59 12.71 15.98 16.98
N ASP A 60 13.69 15.12 17.25
CA ASP A 60 15.04 15.28 16.70
C ASP A 60 14.99 15.32 15.16
N GLY A 61 15.54 16.40 14.60
CA GLY A 61 15.53 16.67 13.15
C GLY A 61 14.25 17.34 12.62
N ALA A 62 13.22 17.55 13.44
CA ALA A 62 12.05 18.30 13.05
C ALA A 62 12.32 19.83 13.10
N PRO A 63 11.88 20.60 12.09
CA PRO A 63 12.11 22.06 12.07
C PRO A 63 11.29 22.82 13.13
N LYS A 64 10.18 22.23 13.60
CA LYS A 64 9.26 22.77 14.62
C LYS A 64 8.35 21.67 15.16
N ASN A 65 7.59 21.99 16.20
CA ASN A 65 6.51 21.14 16.66
C ASN A 65 5.36 21.08 15.63
N PHE A 66 4.59 20.00 15.65
CA PHE A 66 3.46 19.77 14.75
C PHE A 66 2.33 19.06 15.47
N GLN A 67 1.11 19.15 14.92
CA GLN A 67 -0.06 18.43 15.41
C GLN A 67 -0.40 17.28 14.48
N MET A 68 -0.94 16.21 15.04
CA MET A 68 -1.39 15.04 14.31
C MET A 68 -2.89 14.89 14.52
N VAL A 69 -3.64 14.87 13.42
CA VAL A 69 -5.11 14.77 13.44
C VAL A 69 -5.53 13.58 12.59
N GLY A 70 -6.33 12.70 13.18
CA GLY A 70 -6.92 11.58 12.49
C GLY A 70 -8.00 12.02 11.50
N GLN A 71 -7.92 11.55 10.25
CA GLN A 71 -8.92 11.79 9.22
C GLN A 71 -9.18 10.49 8.44
N ASP A 72 -10.44 10.26 8.08
CA ASP A 72 -10.86 9.22 7.13
C ASP A 72 -11.56 9.87 5.94
N ALA A 73 -11.19 9.48 4.72
CA ALA A 73 -11.64 10.13 3.48
C ALA A 73 -12.17 9.09 2.48
N SER A 74 -13.05 9.53 1.58
CA SER A 74 -13.60 8.65 0.55
C SER A 74 -12.54 8.24 -0.48
N ILE A 75 -12.59 6.98 -0.94
CA ILE A 75 -11.68 6.48 -1.99
C ILE A 75 -12.02 7.08 -3.36
N ILE A 76 -13.32 7.24 -3.65
CA ILE A 76 -13.78 7.89 -4.88
C ILE A 76 -13.75 9.40 -4.69
N MET A 77 -13.08 10.11 -5.62
CA MET A 77 -12.84 11.54 -5.57
C MET A 77 -13.22 12.22 -6.88
N ASN A 78 -13.51 13.52 -6.85
CA ASN A 78 -13.73 14.32 -8.05
C ASN A 78 -12.44 14.39 -8.90
N GLN A 79 -12.55 14.22 -10.21
CA GLN A 79 -11.42 14.20 -11.14
C GLN A 79 -10.48 15.41 -11.01
N ARG A 80 -11.02 16.60 -10.74
CA ARG A 80 -10.22 17.83 -10.61
C ARG A 80 -9.17 17.75 -9.49
N VAL A 81 -9.39 16.91 -8.47
CA VAL A 81 -8.40 16.68 -7.40
C VAL A 81 -7.16 15.98 -7.95
N TRP A 82 -7.34 15.00 -8.83
CA TRP A 82 -6.23 14.27 -9.45
C TRP A 82 -5.45 15.12 -10.46
N GLU A 83 -6.15 16.02 -11.15
CA GLU A 83 -5.52 16.99 -12.06
C GLU A 83 -4.71 18.02 -11.28
N ALA A 84 -5.32 18.65 -10.27
CA ALA A 84 -4.68 19.70 -9.48
C ALA A 84 -3.48 19.19 -8.67
N SER A 85 -3.51 17.94 -8.21
CA SER A 85 -2.37 17.30 -7.54
C SER A 85 -1.28 16.79 -8.50
N GLY A 86 -1.51 16.87 -9.82
CA GLY A 86 -0.57 16.42 -10.84
C GLY A 86 -0.56 14.92 -11.13
N HIS A 87 -1.36 14.12 -10.41
CA HIS A 87 -1.40 12.65 -10.60
C HIS A 87 -1.76 12.25 -12.03
N VAL A 88 -2.69 12.97 -12.68
CA VAL A 88 -3.10 12.67 -14.07
C VAL A 88 -1.93 12.77 -15.06
N GLY A 89 -1.01 13.71 -14.86
CA GLY A 89 0.14 13.90 -15.76
C GLY A 89 1.44 13.23 -15.30
N GLY A 90 1.58 12.96 -13.99
CA GLY A 90 2.85 12.53 -13.40
C GLY A 90 2.87 11.12 -12.81
N PHE A 91 1.71 10.51 -12.52
CA PHE A 91 1.66 9.19 -11.90
C PHE A 91 1.61 8.08 -12.96
N SER A 92 2.74 7.89 -13.65
CA SER A 92 2.88 6.85 -14.69
C SER A 92 4.30 6.27 -14.69
N ASP A 93 4.40 4.96 -14.92
CA ASP A 93 5.67 4.27 -15.15
C ASP A 93 5.89 4.01 -16.65
N PRO A 94 7.10 4.16 -17.20
CA PRO A 94 7.40 3.80 -18.58
C PRO A 94 7.24 2.30 -18.84
N MET A 95 6.54 1.94 -19.91
CA MET A 95 6.29 0.55 -20.30
C MET A 95 6.94 0.24 -21.65
N THR A 96 7.36 -1.02 -21.86
CA THR A 96 7.89 -1.53 -23.13
C THR A 96 7.16 -2.82 -23.52
N ASP A 97 6.90 -2.98 -24.81
CA ASP A 97 6.20 -4.14 -25.38
C ASP A 97 7.19 -5.07 -26.10
N CYS A 98 7.15 -6.36 -25.78
CA CYS A 98 7.89 -7.38 -26.53
C CYS A 98 7.06 -7.83 -27.74
N LYS A 99 7.59 -7.62 -28.96
CA LYS A 99 6.88 -7.96 -30.21
C LYS A 99 6.70 -9.47 -30.41
N GLU A 100 7.58 -10.29 -29.83
CA GLU A 100 7.53 -11.75 -29.95
C GLU A 100 6.51 -12.37 -28.98
N THR A 101 6.61 -12.03 -27.69
CA THR A 101 5.73 -12.58 -26.65
C THR A 101 4.41 -11.82 -26.53
N LYS A 102 4.28 -10.66 -27.21
CA LYS A 102 3.15 -9.72 -27.10
C LYS A 102 2.85 -9.30 -25.66
N SER A 103 3.83 -9.42 -24.77
CA SER A 103 3.72 -9.07 -23.36
C SER A 103 4.25 -7.66 -23.11
N ARG A 104 3.69 -7.01 -22.09
CA ARG A 104 4.03 -5.65 -21.69
C ARG A 104 4.77 -5.67 -20.35
N TYR A 105 5.86 -4.93 -20.27
CA TYR A 105 6.74 -4.90 -19.11
C TYR A 105 7.03 -3.47 -18.68
N ARG A 106 7.27 -3.30 -17.39
CA ARG A 106 7.81 -2.07 -16.82
C ARG A 106 9.26 -1.91 -17.27
N ALA A 107 9.59 -0.78 -17.90
CA ALA A 107 10.90 -0.57 -18.50
C ALA A 107 12.03 -0.61 -17.45
N ASP A 108 11.76 -0.10 -16.25
CA ASP A 108 12.68 -0.09 -15.10
C ASP A 108 12.97 -1.48 -14.51
N GLN A 109 12.23 -2.51 -14.91
CA GLN A 109 12.43 -3.89 -14.43
C GLN A 109 13.18 -4.78 -15.43
N LEU A 110 13.54 -4.24 -16.60
CA LEU A 110 14.23 -4.98 -17.66
C LEU A 110 15.73 -4.69 -17.73
N PHE A 111 16.19 -3.54 -17.21
CA PHE A 111 17.56 -3.04 -17.32
C PHE A 111 18.19 -2.80 -15.95
#